data_AF-A0A7C1YJV4-F1
#
_entry.id   AF-A0A7C1YJV4-F1
#
_cell.length_a   1.000
_cell.length_b   1.000
_cell.length_c   1.000
_cell.angle_alpha   90.00
_cell.angle_beta   90.00
_cell.angle_gamma   90.00
#
_symmetry.space_group_name_H-M   'P 1'
#
loop_
_entity.id
_entity.type
_entity.pdbx_description
1 polymer ?
#
loop_
_entity_poly.entity_id
_entity_poly.type
_entity_poly.pdbx_seq_one_letter_code
_entity_poly.pdbx_strand_id
1 'polypeptide(L)'
;ITMREVAEPYIRRRALRHLEKGRLVIFAAGTGNPYFSTDTAAALRAMEIGAEILLKATKVDGVYDGDPMKDSLARRYEKVTYGTILEKHLGVMDSTAISLARDNNLPIVVFNLFQKGNIKRVLCGEPIGTRVEGD
;
A
#
# COMPACT_ATOMS: atom_id res chain seq x y z
N ILE A 1 -4.81 -3.60 29.76
CA ILE A 1 -4.01 -4.48 28.89
C ILE A 1 -2.91 -3.63 28.27
N THR A 2 -1.64 -3.99 28.48
CA THR A 2 -0.51 -3.30 27.86
C THR A 2 -0.19 -3.93 26.50
N MET A 3 0.39 -3.18 25.56
CA MET A 3 0.64 -3.73 24.21
C MET A 3 1.53 -4.98 24.23
N ARG A 4 2.43 -5.08 25.21
CA ARG A 4 3.30 -6.25 25.44
C ARG A 4 2.55 -7.54 25.79
N GLU A 5 1.32 -7.42 26.31
CA GLU A 5 0.46 -8.58 26.63
C GLU A 5 -0.28 -9.09 25.39
N VAL A 6 -0.35 -8.31 24.31
CA VAL A 6 -1.08 -8.65 23.07
C VAL A 6 -0.12 -9.05 21.95
N ALA A 7 0.96 -8.29 21.77
CA ALA A 7 1.99 -8.59 20.78
C ALA A 7 3.36 -8.09 21.21
N GLU A 8 4.40 -8.59 20.56
CA GLU A 8 5.74 -8.05 20.71
C GLU A 8 5.83 -6.60 20.19
N PRO A 9 6.64 -5.72 20.81
CA PRO A 9 6.91 -4.41 20.25
C PRO A 9 7.60 -4.55 18.88
N TYR A 10 7.29 -3.65 17.96
CA TYR A 10 7.94 -3.63 16.67
C TYR A 10 9.43 -3.34 16.82
N ILE A 11 10.26 -4.29 16.36
CA ILE A 11 11.72 -4.13 16.25
C ILE A 11 12.07 -4.57 14.83
N ARG A 12 12.55 -3.65 13.99
CA ARG A 12 12.88 -3.88 12.57
C ARG A 12 13.67 -5.18 12.35
N ARG A 13 14.76 -5.37 13.10
CA ARG A 13 15.62 -6.57 13.00
C ARG A 13 14.87 -7.88 13.32
N ARG A 14 13.91 -7.82 14.25
CA ARG A 14 13.09 -8.98 14.60
C ARG A 14 12.09 -9.28 13.49
N ALA A 15 11.40 -8.26 12.97
CA ALA A 15 10.49 -8.42 11.83
C ALA A 15 11.21 -9.05 10.61
N LEU A 16 12.38 -8.53 10.24
CA LEU A 16 13.23 -9.11 9.20
C LEU A 16 13.57 -10.58 9.48
N ARG A 17 13.98 -10.91 10.70
CA ARG A 17 14.28 -12.29 11.10
C ARG A 17 13.06 -13.23 11.03
N HIS A 18 11.85 -12.71 11.25
CA HIS A 18 10.62 -13.48 11.05
C HIS A 18 10.36 -13.74 9.56
N LEU A 19 10.54 -12.72 8.70
CA LEU A 19 10.40 -12.86 7.24
C LEU A 19 11.44 -13.82 6.65
N GLU A 20 12.70 -13.74 7.07
CA GLU A 20 13.77 -14.69 6.68
C GLU A 20 13.44 -16.16 6.98
N LYS A 21 12.60 -16.40 8.00
CA LYS A 21 12.13 -17.73 8.40
C LYS A 21 10.83 -18.15 7.71
N GLY A 22 10.35 -17.39 6.74
CA GLY A 22 9.10 -17.65 6.02
C GLY A 22 7.85 -17.42 6.87
N ARG A 23 7.92 -16.61 7.93
CA ARG A 23 6.77 -16.34 8.81
C ARG A 23 6.00 -15.12 8.31
N LEU A 24 4.67 -15.19 8.39
CA LEU A 24 3.82 -14.03 8.22
C LEU A 24 4.03 -13.05 9.40
N VAL A 25 4.24 -11.78 9.07
CA VAL A 25 4.38 -10.69 10.05
C VAL A 25 3.18 -9.77 9.91
N ILE A 26 2.47 -9.53 11.02
CA ILE A 26 1.35 -8.61 11.08
C ILE A 26 1.80 -7.38 11.85
N PHE A 27 1.79 -6.21 11.20
CA PHE A 27 2.03 -4.93 11.84
C PHE A 27 0.72 -4.36 12.34
N ALA A 28 0.68 -3.99 13.62
CA ALA A 28 -0.49 -3.38 14.26
C ALA A 28 -0.15 -1.99 14.81
N ALA A 29 -1.18 -1.22 15.16
CA ALA A 29 -1.08 0.15 15.68
C ALA A 29 -0.45 1.20 14.73
N GLY A 30 -0.34 0.89 13.44
CA GLY A 30 0.14 1.82 12.42
C GLY A 30 1.56 2.33 12.71
N THR A 31 1.73 3.65 12.69
CA THR A 31 3.00 4.31 13.05
C THR A 31 3.19 4.41 14.57
N GLY A 32 2.14 4.15 15.36
CA GLY A 32 2.09 4.41 16.80
C GLY A 32 1.84 5.87 17.17
N ASN A 33 1.68 6.77 16.18
CA ASN A 33 1.49 8.20 16.39
C ASN A 33 0.10 8.66 15.89
N PRO A 34 -0.54 9.61 16.60
CA PRO A 34 -1.76 10.24 16.09
C PRO A 34 -1.47 11.02 14.80
N TYR A 35 -2.52 11.31 14.03
CA TYR A 35 -2.48 12.07 12.76
C TYR A 35 -1.84 11.35 11.55
N PHE A 36 -1.34 10.13 11.72
CA PHE A 36 -0.86 9.31 10.62
C PHE A 36 -1.90 8.28 10.20
N SER A 37 -2.04 8.09 8.90
CA SER A 37 -2.95 7.09 8.35
C SER A 37 -2.34 5.68 8.42
N THR A 38 -3.17 4.67 8.16
CA THR A 38 -2.67 3.30 7.98
C THR A 38 -1.88 3.14 6.68
N ASP A 39 -2.18 3.94 5.65
CA ASP A 39 -1.43 3.93 4.39
C ASP A 39 0.00 4.46 4.62
N THR A 40 0.17 5.51 5.42
CA THR A 40 1.49 6.02 5.81
C THR A 40 2.28 4.96 6.57
N ALA A 41 1.61 4.26 7.50
CA ALA A 41 2.23 3.16 8.24
C ALA A 41 2.64 2.00 7.32
N ALA A 42 1.81 1.67 6.34
CA ALA A 42 2.10 0.60 5.39
C ALA A 42 3.33 0.93 4.52
N ALA A 43 3.41 2.15 3.99
CA ALA A 43 4.57 2.64 3.25
C ALA A 43 5.85 2.62 4.12
N LEU A 44 5.76 3.12 5.36
CA LEU A 44 6.88 3.11 6.31
C LEU A 44 7.37 1.69 6.60
N ARG A 45 6.47 0.76 6.95
CA ARG A 45 6.85 -0.62 7.27
C ARG A 45 7.40 -1.35 6.06
N ALA A 46 6.81 -1.15 4.88
CA ALA A 46 7.31 -1.70 3.61
C ALA A 46 8.77 -1.28 3.37
N MET A 47 9.10 0.00 3.52
CA MET A 47 10.48 0.47 3.39
C MET A 47 11.41 -0.11 4.45
N GLU A 48 10.99 -0.12 5.71
CA GLU A 48 11.83 -0.65 6.79
C GLU A 48 12.17 -2.13 6.59
N ILE A 49 11.23 -2.94 6.11
CA ILE A 49 11.49 -4.36 5.83
C ILE A 49 12.13 -4.60 4.45
N GLY A 50 12.32 -3.57 3.63
CA GLY A 50 12.86 -3.69 2.28
C GLY A 50 11.92 -4.43 1.33
N ALA A 51 10.61 -4.19 1.43
CA ALA A 51 9.63 -4.79 0.53
C ALA A 51 9.82 -4.29 -0.90
N GLU A 52 9.72 -5.19 -1.87
CA GLU A 52 9.86 -4.88 -3.30
C GLU A 52 8.64 -4.13 -3.86
N ILE A 53 7.48 -4.28 -3.21
CA ILE A 53 6.21 -3.69 -3.65
C ILE A 53 5.23 -3.56 -2.49
N LEU A 54 4.41 -2.51 -2.51
CA LEU A 54 3.29 -2.33 -1.59
C LEU A 54 1.97 -2.65 -2.30
N LEU A 55 1.25 -3.66 -1.82
CA LEU A 55 -0.05 -4.04 -2.36
C LEU A 55 -1.18 -3.38 -1.56
N LYS A 56 -1.85 -2.37 -2.14
CA LYS A 56 -2.99 -1.69 -1.53
C LYS A 56 -4.31 -2.32 -1.99
N ALA A 57 -4.90 -3.10 -1.11
CA ALA A 57 -6.17 -3.77 -1.36
C ALA A 57 -7.34 -2.81 -1.05
N THR A 58 -8.25 -2.62 -2.00
CA THR A 58 -9.40 -1.72 -1.87
C THR A 58 -10.70 -2.37 -2.35
N LYS A 59 -11.81 -1.62 -2.31
CA LYS A 59 -13.12 -2.04 -2.86
C LYS A 59 -13.24 -1.83 -4.37
N VAL A 60 -12.45 -0.91 -4.93
CA VAL A 60 -12.40 -0.62 -6.36
C VAL A 60 -11.22 -1.34 -6.99
N ASP A 61 -11.25 -1.53 -8.29
CA ASP A 61 -10.27 -2.29 -9.05
C ASP A 61 -9.09 -1.44 -9.54
N GLY A 62 -8.85 -0.26 -8.97
CA GLY A 62 -7.66 0.54 -9.28
C GLY A 62 -7.81 2.01 -8.89
N VAL A 63 -6.96 2.83 -9.49
CA VAL A 63 -6.97 4.30 -9.40
C VAL A 63 -7.73 4.85 -10.59
N TYR A 64 -8.62 5.81 -10.31
CA TYR A 64 -9.46 6.46 -11.30
C TYR A 64 -9.19 7.96 -11.35
N ASP A 65 -9.50 8.61 -12.47
CA ASP A 65 -9.44 10.08 -12.62
C ASP A 65 -10.59 10.83 -11.94
N GLY A 66 -11.61 10.11 -11.47
CA GLY A 66 -12.72 10.57 -10.64
C GLY A 66 -13.22 9.46 -9.72
N ASP A 67 -14.27 9.73 -8.93
CA ASP A 67 -14.90 8.71 -8.09
C ASP A 67 -15.81 7.81 -8.94
N PRO A 68 -15.45 6.54 -9.22
CA PRO A 68 -16.23 5.67 -10.11
C PRO A 68 -17.61 5.30 -9.54
N MET A 69 -17.84 5.54 -8.25
CA MET A 69 -19.14 5.33 -7.62
C MET A 69 -20.11 6.50 -7.85
N LYS A 70 -19.58 7.68 -8.23
CA LYS A 70 -20.36 8.90 -8.47
C LYS A 70 -20.37 9.32 -9.93
N ASP A 71 -19.30 9.02 -10.66
CA ASP A 71 -19.13 9.36 -12.06
C ASP A 71 -18.96 8.10 -12.90
N SER A 72 -19.95 7.80 -13.74
CA SER A 72 -19.91 6.67 -14.67
C SER A 72 -18.86 6.83 -15.78
N LEU A 73 -18.36 8.05 -16.00
CA LEU A 73 -17.32 8.33 -16.99
C LEU A 73 -15.90 8.21 -16.42
N ALA A 74 -15.75 7.97 -15.11
CA ALA A 74 -14.46 7.81 -14.47
C ALA A 74 -13.64 6.70 -15.13
N ARG A 75 -12.41 7.03 -15.53
CA ARG A 75 -11.51 6.12 -16.23
C ARG A 75 -10.42 5.62 -15.29
N ARG A 76 -10.24 4.31 -15.29
CA ARG A 76 -9.18 3.65 -14.54
C ARG A 76 -7.83 3.83 -15.24
N TYR A 77 -6.80 4.15 -14.48
CA TYR A 77 -5.42 4.12 -14.95
C TYR A 77 -4.88 2.69 -14.89
N GLU A 78 -4.11 2.25 -15.88
CA GLU A 78 -3.32 1.01 -15.76
C GLU A 78 -2.00 1.27 -15.02
N LYS A 79 -1.34 2.38 -15.36
CA LYS A 79 -0.14 2.89 -14.72
C LYS A 79 -0.29 4.38 -14.44
N VAL A 80 0.28 4.84 -13.33
CA VAL A 80 0.29 6.27 -12.95
C VAL A 80 1.55 6.60 -12.17
N THR A 81 2.12 7.79 -12.37
CA THR A 81 3.31 8.23 -11.62
C THR A 81 2.93 8.82 -10.26
N TYR A 82 3.89 8.92 -9.34
CA TYR A 82 3.66 9.55 -8.04
C TYR A 82 3.30 11.03 -8.21
N GLY A 83 4.00 11.74 -9.10
CA GLY A 83 3.69 13.13 -9.47
C GLY A 83 2.25 13.30 -9.93
N THR A 84 1.76 12.44 -10.83
CA THR A 84 0.38 12.53 -11.35
C THR A 84 -0.66 12.34 -10.23
N ILE A 85 -0.42 11.42 -9.28
CA ILE A 85 -1.33 11.23 -8.14
C ILE A 85 -1.41 12.49 -7.29
N LEU A 86 -0.26 13.12 -7.01
CA LEU A 86 -0.19 14.33 -6.18
C LEU A 86 -0.79 15.54 -6.90
N GLU A 87 -0.47 15.76 -8.17
CA GLU A 87 -0.95 16.88 -8.98
C GLU A 87 -2.46 16.83 -9.21
N LYS A 88 -2.99 15.66 -9.53
CA LYS A 88 -4.43 15.47 -9.80
C LYS A 88 -5.23 15.12 -8.56
N HIS A 89 -4.60 15.07 -7.39
CA HIS A 89 -5.22 14.65 -6.13
C HIS A 89 -6.01 13.33 -6.25
N LEU A 90 -5.44 12.34 -6.95
CA LEU A 90 -6.09 11.05 -7.14
C LEU A 90 -6.21 10.33 -5.79
N GLY A 91 -7.43 9.90 -5.44
CA GLY A 91 -7.77 9.34 -4.12
C GLY A 91 -7.21 7.93 -3.87
N VAL A 92 -5.89 7.78 -3.86
CA VAL A 92 -5.20 6.49 -3.73
C VAL A 92 -4.79 6.19 -2.29
N MET A 93 -3.98 7.08 -1.73
CA MET A 93 -3.48 7.12 -0.35
C MET A 93 -3.36 8.59 0.06
N ASP A 94 -3.14 8.87 1.34
CA ASP A 94 -2.78 10.22 1.76
C ASP A 94 -1.45 10.67 1.12
N SER A 95 -1.28 11.99 0.98
CA SER A 95 -0.11 12.58 0.34
C SER A 95 1.20 12.24 1.04
N THR A 96 1.19 12.00 2.35
CA THR A 96 2.38 11.59 3.11
C THR A 96 2.83 10.19 2.71
N ALA A 97 1.90 9.23 2.60
CA ALA A 97 2.20 7.88 2.14
C ALA A 97 2.73 7.86 0.69
N ILE A 98 2.12 8.65 -0.21
CA ILE A 98 2.57 8.75 -1.61
C ILE A 98 3.97 9.37 -1.69
N SER A 99 4.22 10.46 -0.96
CA SER A 99 5.53 11.12 -0.96
C SER A 99 6.60 10.18 -0.40
N LEU A 100 6.30 9.48 0.69
CA LEU A 100 7.22 8.51 1.30
C LEU A 100 7.56 7.36 0.33
N ALA A 101 6.57 6.83 -0.38
CA ALA A 101 6.78 5.80 -1.38
C ALA A 101 7.60 6.30 -2.58
N ARG A 102 7.31 7.52 -3.07
CA ARG A 102 8.05 8.17 -4.15
C ARG A 102 9.53 8.33 -3.81
N ASP A 103 9.81 8.96 -2.68
CA ASP A 103 11.19 9.32 -2.27
C ASP A 103 12.06 8.07 -2.04
N ASN A 104 11.44 6.88 -1.93
CA ASN A 104 12.11 5.60 -1.73
C ASN A 104 11.91 4.62 -2.88
N ASN A 105 11.36 5.08 -4.02
CA ASN A 105 11.07 4.27 -5.20
C ASN A 105 10.30 2.98 -4.88
N LEU A 106 9.37 3.02 -3.92
CA LEU A 106 8.54 1.88 -3.52
C LEU A 106 7.33 1.77 -4.45
N PRO A 107 7.27 0.79 -5.36
CA PRO A 107 6.13 0.64 -6.26
C PRO A 107 4.89 0.24 -5.47
N ILE A 108 3.72 0.72 -5.90
CA ILE A 108 2.44 0.39 -5.26
C ILE A 108 1.52 -0.24 -6.30
N VAL A 109 0.76 -1.26 -5.93
CA VAL A 109 -0.34 -1.79 -6.76
C VAL A 109 -1.64 -1.64 -6.00
N VAL A 110 -2.57 -0.91 -6.61
CA VAL A 110 -3.92 -0.70 -6.07
C VAL A 110 -4.88 -1.64 -6.78
N PHE A 111 -5.53 -2.53 -6.04
CA PHE A 111 -6.37 -3.57 -6.64
C PHE A 111 -7.60 -3.90 -5.78
N ASN A 112 -8.59 -4.56 -6.38
CA ASN A 112 -9.79 -5.00 -5.68
C ASN A 112 -9.53 -6.30 -4.90
N LEU A 113 -9.71 -6.26 -3.58
CA LEU A 113 -9.56 -7.42 -2.70
C LEU A 113 -10.67 -8.47 -2.86
N PHE A 114 -11.89 -8.02 -3.16
CA PHE A 114 -13.09 -8.84 -3.13
C PHE A 114 -13.23 -9.73 -4.36
N GLN A 115 -12.47 -9.45 -5.42
CA GLN A 115 -12.40 -10.34 -6.58
C GLN A 115 -11.52 -11.54 -6.25
N LYS A 116 -12.15 -12.72 -6.22
CA LYS A 116 -11.51 -14.00 -5.88
C LYS A 116 -10.27 -14.24 -6.72
N GLY A 117 -9.16 -14.52 -6.06
CA GLY A 117 -7.87 -14.84 -6.70
C GLY A 117 -6.97 -13.64 -6.97
N ASN A 118 -7.44 -12.40 -6.82
CA ASN A 118 -6.63 -11.22 -7.19
C ASN A 118 -5.31 -11.10 -6.44
N ILE A 119 -5.24 -11.46 -5.15
CA ILE A 119 -3.96 -11.48 -4.41
C ILE A 119 -2.92 -12.35 -5.13
N LYS A 120 -3.29 -13.57 -5.51
CA LYS A 120 -2.39 -14.48 -6.22
C LYS A 120 -1.99 -13.93 -7.59
N ARG A 121 -2.97 -13.44 -8.36
CA ARG A 121 -2.77 -12.91 -9.72
C ARG A 121 -1.81 -11.72 -9.73
N VAL A 122 -1.99 -10.79 -8.78
CA VAL A 122 -1.09 -9.63 -8.59
C VAL A 122 0.32 -10.09 -8.23
N LEU A 123 0.46 -11.04 -7.30
CA LEU A 123 1.77 -11.60 -6.93
C LEU A 123 2.46 -12.34 -8.09
N CYS A 124 1.68 -12.93 -9.01
CA CYS A 124 2.19 -13.56 -10.23
C CYS A 124 2.51 -12.57 -11.36
N GLY A 125 2.33 -11.25 -11.15
CA GLY A 125 2.66 -10.23 -12.14
C GLY A 125 1.60 -10.02 -13.23
N GLU A 126 0.38 -10.54 -13.05
CA GLU A 126 -0.73 -10.20 -13.95
C GLU A 126 -1.06 -8.70 -13.87
N PRO A 127 -1.52 -8.07 -14.98
CA PRO A 127 -1.85 -6.64 -15.03
C PRO A 127 -3.18 -6.35 -14.32
N ILE A 128 -3.21 -6.56 -13.01
CA ILE A 128 -4.37 -6.34 -12.14
C ILE A 128 -4.21 -5.01 -11.44
N GLY A 129 -5.30 -4.25 -11.42
CA GLY A 129 -5.29 -2.99 -10.71
C GLY A 129 -4.56 -1.89 -11.45
N THR A 130 -4.13 -0.90 -10.69
CA THR A 130 -3.28 0.18 -11.18
C THR A 130 -1.93 0.08 -10.51
N ARG A 131 -0.86 0.15 -11.31
CA ARG A 131 0.51 0.22 -10.83
C ARG A 131 0.96 1.68 -10.70
N VAL A 132 1.44 2.04 -9.52
CA VAL A 132 2.02 3.34 -9.21
C VAL A 132 3.53 3.18 -9.13
N GLU A 133 4.24 3.83 -10.05
CA GLU A 133 5.70 3.79 -10.10
C GLU A 133 6.24 4.94 -10.97
N GLY A 134 7.51 5.27 -10.76
CA GLY A 134 8.25 6.23 -11.56
C GLY A 134 7.91 7.69 -11.31
N ASP A 135 8.84 8.54 -11.77
CA ASP A 135 8.72 9.97 -12.07
C ASP A 135 9.66 10.30 -13.25
#